data_AF-A0A1M2ZF88-F1
#
_entry.id   AF-A0A1M2ZF88-F1
#
_cell.length_a   1.000
_cell.length_b   1.000
_cell.length_c   1.000
_cell.angle_alpha   90.00
_cell.angle_beta   90.00
_cell.angle_gamma   90.00
#
_symmetry.space_group_name_H-M   'P 1'
#
loop_
_entity.id
_entity.type
_entity.pdbx_description
1 polymer ?
#
loop_
_entity_poly.entity_id
_entity_poly.type
_entity_poly.pdbx_seq_one_letter_code
_entity_poly.pdbx_strand_id
1 'polypeptide(L)' 'MCEKIVRIFAMAHGADLFTKLGGTRAMAELLGKPPSTVQSWKAAGRIPAAEQPLVIERARGAGYEISADDVVWPLGQAAA' A
#
# COMPACT_ATOMS: atom_id res chain seq x y z
N MET A 1 -9.26 6.40 -25.12
CA MET A 1 -8.05 5.61 -24.84
C MET A 1 -7.98 5.45 -23.32
N CYS A 2 -8.22 4.22 -22.84
CA CYS A 2 -8.30 3.73 -21.45
C CYS A 2 -8.99 4.57 -20.35
N GLU A 3 -10.33 4.52 -20.36
CA GLU A 3 -11.23 4.84 -19.22
C GLU A 3 -11.70 3.58 -18.45
N LYS A 4 -11.09 2.41 -18.69
CA LYS A 4 -11.52 1.14 -18.09
C LYS A 4 -10.52 0.72 -17.03
N ILE A 5 -10.87 0.90 -15.74
CA ILE A 5 -10.50 0.06 -14.56
C ILE A 5 -10.77 0.79 -13.21
N VAL A 6 -11.51 1.91 -13.19
CA VAL A 6 -12.06 2.51 -11.95
C VAL A 6 -13.22 1.65 -11.36
N ARG A 7 -13.06 0.33 -11.24
CA ARG A 7 -14.22 -0.54 -10.95
C ARG A 7 -13.94 -1.91 -10.33
N ILE A 8 -13.01 -2.04 -9.39
CA ILE A 8 -13.10 -3.17 -8.43
C ILE A 8 -12.83 -2.64 -7.02
N PHE A 9 -13.93 -2.31 -6.35
CA PHE A 9 -14.16 -2.49 -4.91
C PHE A 9 -13.02 -3.25 -4.20
N ALA A 10 -12.16 -2.55 -3.48
CA ALA A 10 -11.22 -3.18 -2.56
C ALA A 10 -11.58 -2.80 -1.13
N MET A 11 -12.75 -3.27 -0.68
CA MET A 11 -12.86 -3.75 0.71
C MET A 11 -12.02 -5.03 0.84
N ALA A 12 -10.71 -4.91 0.61
CA ALA A 12 -9.78 -5.99 0.85
C ALA A 12 -9.53 -6.03 2.36
N HIS A 13 -10.18 -6.97 3.04
CA HIS A 13 -9.76 -7.43 4.36
C HIS A 13 -8.42 -8.20 4.26
N GLY A 14 -7.41 -7.60 3.65
CA GLY A 14 -6.04 -8.04 3.78
C GLY A 14 -5.51 -7.57 5.12
N ALA A 15 -4.95 -8.47 5.92
CA ALA A 15 -4.26 -8.11 7.15
C ALA A 15 -3.08 -7.15 6.90
N ASP A 16 -2.49 -7.20 5.70
CA ASP A 16 -1.35 -6.39 5.28
C ASP A 16 -1.73 -5.29 4.28
N LEU A 17 -1.09 -4.12 4.45
CA LEU A 17 -1.25 -2.92 3.62
C LEU A 17 -0.98 -3.20 2.13
N PHE A 18 -0.02 -4.06 1.82
CA PHE A 18 0.32 -4.37 0.43
C PHE A 18 -0.85 -5.02 -0.30
N THR A 19 -1.60 -5.90 0.37
CA THR A 19 -2.80 -6.51 -0.20
C THR A 19 -3.93 -5.48 -0.34
N LYS A 20 -4.10 -4.58 0.63
CA LYS A 20 -5.08 -3.48 0.56
C LYS A 20 -4.88 -2.57 -0.65
N LEU A 21 -3.62 -2.32 -1.02
CA LEU A 21 -3.24 -1.49 -2.17
C LEU A 21 -3.20 -2.24 -3.51
N GLY A 22 -3.72 -3.48 -3.57
CA GLY A 22 -3.75 -4.28 -4.81
C GLY A 22 -2.46 -5.04 -5.11
N GLY A 23 -1.58 -5.20 -4.12
CA GLY A 23 -0.32 -5.97 -4.21
C GLY A 23 0.93 -5.09 -4.37
N THR A 24 2.11 -5.72 -4.31
CA THR A 24 3.40 -5.02 -4.35
C THR A 24 3.65 -4.29 -5.67
N ARG A 25 3.16 -4.83 -6.80
CA ARG A 25 3.27 -4.18 -8.12
C ARG A 25 2.38 -2.95 -8.25
N ALA A 26 1.10 -3.06 -7.88
CA ALA A 26 0.18 -1.93 -7.91
C ALA A 26 0.63 -0.80 -6.97
N MET A 27 1.13 -1.14 -5.77
CA MET A 27 1.74 -0.18 -4.86
C MET A 27 3.00 0.47 -5.45
N ALA A 28 3.84 -0.29 -6.15
CA ALA A 28 5.03 0.26 -6.80
C ALA A 28 4.67 1.28 -7.89
N GLU A 29 3.68 0.97 -8.73
CA GLU A 29 3.15 1.90 -9.74
C GLU A 29 2.53 3.15 -9.12
N LEU A 30 1.73 2.97 -8.06
CA LEU A 30 1.11 4.06 -7.31
C LEU A 30 2.14 5.05 -6.73
N LEU A 31 3.26 4.52 -6.22
CA LEU A 31 4.33 5.30 -5.61
C LEU A 31 5.38 5.80 -6.61
N GLY A 32 5.33 5.33 -7.86
CA GLY A 32 6.38 5.58 -8.85
C GLY A 32 7.75 5.01 -8.44
N LYS A 33 7.76 3.90 -7.70
CA LYS A 33 8.99 3.25 -7.19
C LYS A 33 9.24 1.91 -7.87
N PRO A 34 10.49 1.41 -7.87
CA PRO A 34 10.78 0.08 -8.36
C PRO A 34 10.02 -1.00 -7.55
N PRO A 35 9.43 -2.03 -8.21
CA PRO A 35 8.79 -3.15 -7.50
C PRO A 35 9.70 -3.86 -6.49
N SER A 36 11.02 -3.90 -6.76
CA SER A 36 12.02 -4.44 -5.84
C SER A 36 12.11 -3.66 -4.52
N THR A 37 11.86 -2.35 -4.55
CA THR A 37 11.86 -1.51 -3.34
C THR A 37 10.66 -1.84 -2.47
N VAL A 38 9.46 -1.89 -3.06
CA VAL A 38 8.24 -2.27 -2.34
C VAL A 38 8.31 -3.71 -1.84
N GLN A 39 8.88 -4.62 -2.64
CA GLN A 39 9.11 -6.01 -2.24
C GLN A 39 10.08 -6.10 -1.06
N SER A 40 11.14 -5.28 -1.04
CA SER A 40 12.08 -5.20 0.08
C SER A 40 11.39 -4.71 1.36
N TRP A 41 10.49 -3.73 1.27
CA TRP A 41 9.70 -3.28 2.42
C TRP A 41 8.77 -4.36 2.96
N LYS A 42 8.10 -5.11 2.05
CA LYS A 42 7.25 -6.24 2.45
C LYS A 42 8.06 -7.34 3.13
N ALA A 43 9.22 -7.69 2.57
CA ALA A 43 10.12 -8.69 3.16
C ALA A 43 10.69 -8.23 4.51
N ALA A 44 10.98 -6.94 4.67
CA ALA A 44 11.42 -6.36 5.94
C ALA A 44 10.28 -6.15 6.95
N GLY A 45 9.01 -6.28 6.51
CA GLY A 45 7.83 -6.05 7.32
C GLY A 45 7.64 -4.60 7.78
N ARG A 46 8.29 -3.64 7.12
CA ARG A 46 8.24 -2.22 7.50
C ARG A 46 8.37 -1.31 6.28
N ILE A 47 7.74 -0.14 6.34
CA ILE A 47 7.94 0.95 5.39
C ILE A 47 8.86 1.99 6.03
N PRO A 48 9.94 2.43 5.36
CA PRO A 48 10.85 3.45 5.89
C PRO A 48 10.10 4.72 6.28
N ALA A 49 10.41 5.30 7.44
CA ALA A 49 9.72 6.49 7.98
C ALA A 49 9.64 7.66 6.98
N ALA A 50 10.71 7.88 6.21
CA ALA A 50 10.75 8.92 5.17
C ALA A 50 9.73 8.71 4.03
N GLU A 51 9.31 7.46 3.80
CA GLU A 51 8.41 7.07 2.71
C GLU A 51 6.96 6.95 3.18
N GLN A 52 6.71 6.88 4.49
CA GLN A 52 5.37 6.74 5.04
C GLN A 52 4.42 7.89 4.64
N PRO A 53 4.84 9.18 4.68
CA PRO A 53 3.97 10.28 4.26
C PRO A 53 3.57 10.17 2.79
N LEU A 54 4.51 9.79 1.92
CA LEU A 54 4.27 9.59 0.50
C LEU A 54 3.26 8.46 0.26
N VAL A 55 3.38 7.36 1.00
CA VAL A 55 2.42 6.24 0.90
C VAL A 55 1.01 6.69 1.26
N ILE A 56 0.85 7.44 2.36
CA ILE A 56 -0.45 7.96 2.79
C ILE A 56 -1.02 8.92 1.76
N GLU A 57 -0.22 9.88 1.29
CA GLU A 57 -0.63 10.87 0.30
C GLU A 57 -1.12 10.19 -0.99
N ARG A 58 -0.32 9.27 -1.54
CA ARG A 58 -0.63 8.60 -2.82
C ARG A 58 -1.81 7.64 -2.69
N ALA A 59 -1.88 6.87 -1.62
CA ALA A 59 -3.01 5.97 -1.38
C ALA A 59 -4.32 6.74 -1.25
N ARG A 60 -4.35 7.81 -0.44
CA ARG A 60 -5.53 8.67 -0.32
C ARG A 60 -5.89 9.36 -1.63
N GLY A 61 -4.89 9.86 -2.36
CA GLY A 61 -5.08 10.45 -3.69
C GLY A 61 -5.66 9.48 -4.72
N ALA A 62 -5.41 8.18 -4.57
CA ALA A 62 -6.00 7.12 -5.38
C ALA A 62 -7.33 6.58 -4.84
N GLY A 63 -7.87 7.15 -3.75
CA GLY A 63 -9.15 6.76 -3.18
C GLY A 63 -9.10 5.57 -2.22
N TYR A 64 -7.91 5.15 -1.77
CA TYR A 64 -7.78 4.14 -0.73
C TYR A 64 -7.94 4.76 0.65
N GLU A 65 -8.82 4.17 1.47
CA GLU A 65 -8.93 4.48 2.88
C GLU A 65 -7.85 3.73 3.67
N ILE A 66 -6.69 4.36 3.83
CA ILE A 66 -5.63 3.87 4.72
C ILE A 66 -5.35 4.86 5.86
N SER A 67 -5.04 4.28 7.02
CA SER A 67 -4.64 4.99 8.23
C SER A 67 -3.11 5.04 8.36
N ALA A 68 -2.63 5.87 9.29
CA ALA A 68 -1.21 5.85 9.67
C ALA A 68 -0.81 4.49 10.25
N ASP A 69 -1.73 3.83 10.97
CA ASP A 69 -1.49 2.49 11.50
C ASP A 69 -1.21 1.46 10.40
N ASP A 70 -1.92 1.50 9.28
CA ASP A 70 -1.65 0.58 8.18
C ASP A 70 -0.23 0.74 7.62
N VAL A 71 0.35 1.94 7.70
CA VAL A 71 1.67 2.25 7.16
C VAL A 71 2.78 1.93 8.16
N VAL A 72 2.52 2.14 9.45
CA VAL A 72 3.47 1.81 10.53
C VAL A 72 3.48 0.29 10.79
N TRP A 73 2.33 -0.38 10.69
CA TRP A 73 2.18 -1.84 10.84
C TRP A 73 1.71 -2.47 9.52
N PRO A 74 2.56 -2.49 8.46
CA PRO A 74 2.14 -2.86 7.11
C PRO A 74 1.83 -4.34 6.92
N LEU A 75 2.17 -5.22 7.86
CA LEU A 75 1.79 -6.64 7.87
C LEU A 75 0.63 -6.94 8.85
N GLY A 76 0.04 -5.92 9.46
CA GLY A 76 -0.93 -6.03 10.54
C GLY A 76 -0.27 -5.93 11.92
N GLN A 77 -1.04 -5.51 12.92
CA GLN A 77 -0.63 -5.61 14.32
C GLN A 77 -0.70 -7.09 14.71
N ALA A 78 0.44 -7.70 15.07
CA ALA A 78 0.38 -8.96 15.80
C ALA A 78 -0.37 -8.68 17.11
N ALA A 79 -1.51 -9.36 17.30
CA ALA A 79 -2.23 -9.30 18.56
C ALA A 79 -1.24 -9.65 19.68
N ALA A 80 -1.00 -8.69 20.58
CA ALA A 80 -0.22 -8.88 21.79
C ALA A 80 -0.97 -9.78 22.78
#